data_AF-A0A5K1DPL4-F1
#
_entry.id   AF-A0A5K1DPL4-F1
#
_cell.length_a   1.000
_cell.length_b   1.000
_cell.length_c   1.000
_cell.angle_alpha   90.00
_cell.angle_beta   90.00
_cell.angle_gamma   90.00
#
_symmetry.space_group_name_H-M   'P 1'
#
loop_
_entity.id
_entity.type
_entity.pdbx_description
1 polymer ?
#
loop_
_entity_poly.entity_id
_entity_poly.type
_entity_poly.pdbx_seq_one_letter_code
_entity_poly.pdbx_strand_id
1 'polypeptide(L)' 'MDHGGGSGSGGGISADERRVGVALDFSPCSRLAVKWAVENMARHGDHLILVNVQSTSTVHYEEGETQLWEATGS' A
#
# COMPACT_ATOMS: atom_id res chain seq x y z
N MET A 1 42.34 3.45 -32.09
CA MET A 1 41.28 4.36 -31.63
C MET A 1 39.96 3.65 -31.85
N ASP A 2 39.72 2.64 -31.04
CA ASP A 2 38.44 1.94 -30.96
C ASP A 2 37.53 2.70 -29.98
N HIS A 3 36.32 2.99 -30.41
CA HIS A 3 35.33 3.69 -29.60
C HIS A 3 34.61 2.68 -28.71
N GLY A 4 35.07 2.56 -27.47
CA GLY A 4 34.37 1.86 -26.39
C GLY A 4 33.08 2.61 -26.03
N GLY A 5 31.97 2.21 -26.65
CA GLY A 5 30.62 2.66 -26.29
C GLY A 5 30.13 1.94 -25.04
N GLY A 6 30.00 2.69 -23.95
CA GLY A 6 29.54 2.21 -22.65
C GLY A 6 28.19 1.49 -22.72
N SER A 7 28.15 0.25 -22.24
CA SER A 7 26.91 -0.43 -21.90
C SER A 7 26.54 -0.01 -20.48
N GLY A 8 25.60 0.93 -20.38
CA GLY A 8 25.07 1.37 -19.09
C GLY A 8 24.40 0.20 -18.39
N SER A 9 24.99 -0.26 -17.29
CA SER A 9 24.40 -1.17 -16.32
C SER A 9 23.24 -0.48 -15.62
N GLY A 10 22.13 -0.28 -16.33
CA GLY A 10 20.87 0.11 -15.73
C GLY A 10 20.34 -1.07 -14.95
N GLY A 11 20.57 -1.08 -13.64
CA GLY A 11 19.90 -1.96 -12.69
C GLY A 11 18.41 -1.61 -12.62
N GLY A 12 17.68 -1.88 -13.70
CA GLY A 12 16.23 -1.85 -13.70
C GLY A 12 15.73 -3.12 -13.03
N ILE A 13 14.76 -2.96 -12.12
CA ILE A 13 13.92 -4.07 -11.69
C ILE A 13 13.49 -4.85 -12.94
N SER A 14 13.81 -6.14 -12.98
CA SER A 14 13.36 -6.97 -14.08
C SER A 14 11.83 -6.90 -14.09
N ALA A 15 11.21 -6.88 -15.26
CA ALA A 15 9.75 -6.70 -15.36
C ALA A 15 8.95 -7.73 -14.51
N ASP A 16 9.58 -8.83 -14.13
CA ASP A 16 9.09 -9.90 -13.25
C ASP A 16 9.06 -9.55 -11.74
N GLU A 17 9.41 -8.32 -11.33
CA GLU A 17 9.40 -7.91 -9.90
C GLU A 17 8.44 -6.76 -9.60
N ARG A 18 7.55 -6.41 -10.54
CA ARG A 18 6.63 -5.29 -10.35
C ARG A 18 5.58 -5.63 -9.27
N ARG A 19 5.40 -4.71 -8.33
CA ARG A 19 4.46 -4.82 -7.21
C ARG A 19 3.27 -3.88 -7.42
N VAL A 20 2.06 -4.40 -7.24
CA VAL A 20 0.80 -3.63 -7.29
C VAL A 20 0.16 -3.68 -5.90
N GLY A 21 0.06 -2.53 -5.23
CA GLY A 21 -0.58 -2.42 -3.92
C GLY A 21 -2.06 -2.06 -4.02
N VAL A 22 -2.92 -2.69 -3.23
CA VAL A 22 -4.34 -2.35 -3.09
C VAL A 22 -4.70 -2.24 -1.60
N ALA A 23 -5.19 -1.07 -1.19
CA ALA A 23 -5.70 -0.84 0.16
C ALA A 23 -7.14 -1.38 0.30
N LEU A 24 -7.46 -1.96 1.46
CA LEU A 24 -8.71 -2.64 1.76
C LEU A 24 -9.21 -2.32 3.15
N ASP A 25 -10.52 -2.25 3.34
CA ASP A 25 -11.17 -2.01 4.64
C ASP A 25 -12.41 -2.93 4.87
N PHE A 26 -12.40 -4.14 4.27
CA PHE A 26 -13.52 -5.11 4.24
C PHE A 26 -14.85 -4.58 3.68
N SER A 27 -14.91 -3.34 3.18
CA SER A 27 -16.11 -2.82 2.54
C SER A 27 -16.40 -3.51 1.19
N PRO A 28 -17.65 -3.49 0.71
CA PRO A 28 -17.99 -3.94 -0.63
C PRO A 28 -17.19 -3.22 -1.73
N CYS A 29 -16.93 -1.92 -1.56
CA CYS A 29 -16.15 -1.12 -2.50
C CYS A 29 -14.71 -1.64 -2.62
N SER A 30 -14.08 -1.95 -1.49
CA SER A 30 -12.73 -2.50 -1.42
C SER A 30 -12.61 -3.84 -2.16
N ARG A 31 -13.65 -4.69 -2.11
CA ARG A 31 -13.69 -5.95 -2.89
C ARG A 31 -13.73 -5.70 -4.40
N LEU A 32 -14.51 -4.71 -4.83
CA LEU A 32 -14.58 -4.31 -6.24
C LEU A 32 -13.26 -3.72 -6.72
N ALA A 33 -12.57 -2.96 -5.88
CA ALA A 33 -11.25 -2.39 -6.19
C ALA A 33 -10.20 -3.49 -6.45
N VAL A 34 -10.17 -4.54 -5.65
CA VAL A 34 -9.27 -5.69 -5.90
C VAL A 34 -9.60 -6.39 -7.21
N LYS A 35 -10.88 -6.65 -7.47
CA LYS A 35 -11.30 -7.25 -8.74
C LYS A 35 -10.81 -6.43 -9.92
N TRP A 36 -11.04 -5.12 -9.88
CA TRP A 36 -10.57 -4.21 -10.92
C TRP A 36 -9.04 -4.22 -11.06
N ALA A 37 -8.29 -4.22 -9.95
CA ALA A 37 -6.84 -4.24 -9.98
C ALA A 37 -6.30 -5.53 -10.61
N VAL A 38 -6.91 -6.69 -10.33
CA VAL A 38 -6.55 -7.95 -10.99
C VAL A 38 -6.83 -7.89 -12.49
N GLU A 39 -8.00 -7.38 -12.88
CA GLU A 39 -8.43 -7.36 -14.28
C GLU A 39 -7.64 -6.36 -15.13
N ASN A 40 -7.13 -5.28 -14.54
CA ASN A 40 -6.58 -4.14 -15.30
C ASN A 40 -5.12 -3.82 -15.01
N MET A 41 -4.61 -4.17 -13.82
CA MET A 41 -3.26 -3.77 -13.38
C MET A 41 -2.29 -4.93 -13.23
N ALA A 42 -2.78 -6.11 -12.83
CA ALA A 42 -1.93 -7.28 -12.61
C ALA A 42 -1.59 -7.96 -13.94
N ARG A 43 -0.30 -8.22 -14.15
CA ARG A 43 0.23 -9.03 -15.25
C ARG A 43 0.83 -10.31 -14.71
N HIS A 44 1.07 -11.28 -15.59
CA HIS A 44 1.84 -12.46 -15.21
C HIS A 44 3.24 -12.03 -14.73
N GLY A 45 3.67 -12.56 -13.58
CA GLY A 45 4.91 -12.16 -12.91
C GLY A 45 4.75 -11.01 -11.91
N ASP A 46 3.63 -10.26 -11.93
CA ASP A 46 3.41 -9.21 -10.95
C ASP A 46 3.05 -9.80 -9.57
N HIS A 47 3.45 -9.08 -8.52
CA HIS A 47 3.01 -9.34 -7.16
C HIS A 47 1.88 -8.39 -6.74
N LEU A 48 0.68 -8.93 -6.50
CA LEU A 48 -0.43 -8.18 -5.91
C LEU A 48 -0.31 -8.18 -4.38
N ILE A 49 -0.16 -7.00 -3.78
CA ILE A 49 -0.03 -6.81 -2.34
C ILE A 49 -1.32 -6.19 -1.82
N LEU A 50 -2.01 -6.91 -0.93
CA LEU A 50 -3.23 -6.42 -0.28
C LEU A 50 -2.89 -5.84 1.08
N VAL A 51 -3.27 -4.58 1.31
CA VAL A 51 -3.03 -3.86 2.57
C VAL A 51 -4.36 -3.64 3.27
N ASN A 52 -4.60 -4.34 4.37
CA ASN A 52 -5.78 -4.09 5.20
C ASN A 52 -5.57 -2.82 6.04
N VAL A 53 -6.34 -1.79 5.76
CA VAL A 53 -6.39 -0.51 6.45
C VAL A 53 -7.52 -0.57 7.47
N GLN A 54 -7.15 -0.63 8.74
CA GLN A 54 -8.09 -0.46 9.84
C GLN A 54 -8.03 0.99 10.29
N SER A 55 -9.16 1.70 10.21
CA SER A 55 -9.25 3.05 10.79
C SER A 55 -9.19 2.93 12.31
N THR A 56 -8.31 3.73 12.92
CA THR A 56 -8.21 3.84 14.38
C THR A 56 -9.51 4.35 15.00
N SER A 57 -10.45 4.91 14.24
CA SER A 57 -11.77 5.31 14.77
C SER A 57 -12.64 4.12 15.18
N THR A 58 -12.37 2.90 14.68
CA THR A 58 -13.09 1.68 15.09
C THR A 58 -12.36 0.97 16.24
N VAL A 59 -11.08 1.29 16.46
CA VAL A 59 -10.38 0.86 17.66
C VAL A 59 -10.56 1.95 18.70
N HIS A 60 -11.56 1.79 19.56
CA HIS A 60 -11.74 2.61 20.75
C HIS A 60 -10.48 2.54 21.64
N TYR A 61 -9.44 3.28 21.29
CA TYR A 61 -8.22 3.35 22.10
C TYR A 61 -8.27 4.46 23.13
N GLU A 62 -9.22 5.41 23.07
CA GLU A 62 -9.27 6.51 24.04
C GLU A 62 -10.69 6.93 24.43
N GLU A 63 -11.44 6.04 25.09
CA GLU A 63 -12.46 6.52 26.05
C GLU A 63 -11.88 6.64 27.48
N GLY A 64 -10.60 6.29 27.66
CA GLY A 64 -9.91 6.30 28.96
C GLY A 64 -8.92 7.45 29.19
N GLU A 65 -8.33 8.05 28.14
CA GLU A 65 -7.24 9.03 28.32
C GLU A 65 -7.63 10.50 28.10
N THR A 66 -8.74 10.77 27.39
CA THR A 66 -9.21 12.16 27.21
C THR A 66 -9.77 12.77 28.52
N GLN A 67 -10.17 11.95 29.51
CA GLN A 67 -10.66 12.45 30.80
C GLN A 67 -9.55 12.85 31.80
N LEU A 68 -8.27 12.61 31.49
CA LEU A 68 -7.16 12.95 32.40
C LEU A 68 -6.63 14.37 32.22
N TRP A 69 -6.91 15.03 31.08
CA TRP A 69 -6.46 16.40 30.83
C TRP A 69 -7.54 17.48 31.01
N GLU A 70 -8.82 17.09 31.19
CA GLU A 70 -9.89 18.04 31.54
C GLU A 70 -10.00 18.31 33.05
N ALA A 71 -9.30 17.55 33.91
CA ALA A 71 -9.50 17.59 35.36
C ALA A 71 -8.65 18.61 36.14
N THR A 72 -7.59 19.18 35.56
CA THR A 72 -6.77 20.23 36.21
C THR A 72 -6.02 21.02 35.13
N GLY A 73 -6.20 22.32 34.90
CA GLY A 73 -6.89 23.38 35.63
C GLY A 73 -6.59 24.72 34.94
N SER A 74 -7.45 25.70 35.22
CA SER A 74 -7.45 27.10 34.77
C SER A 74 -6.19 27.89 35.14
#